data_AF-F2SBI3-F1
#
_entry.id   AF-F2SBI3-F1
#
_cell.length_a   1.000
_cell.length_b   1.000
_cell.length_c   1.000
_cell.angle_alpha   90.00
_cell.angle_beta   90.00
_cell.angle_gamma   90.00
#
_symmetry.space_group_name_H-M   'P 1'
#
loop_
_entity.id
_entity.type
_entity.pdbx_description
1 polymer ?
#
loop_
_entity_poly.entity_id
_entity_poly.type
_entity_poly.pdbx_seq_one_letter_code
_entity_poly.pdbx_strand_id
1 'polypeptide(L)'
;MESPNSLPKVVNLKPNKSKTKKDDILTAITSFISPPQYPIPIRTGNEPPVRSQSTACEEAGLMLYIGEIIYASSSREAGLSWTRDAVDQAEIALLQFDEKQEQKQLVASPSHGMQYQSTEEQCQHCLRSGLKNWRQMIRSLVVKAEKDELKTMDEVNDYWFGRGPRKVAEKQAQRRRWEAEEMILDDRAKRIQRLIGDDGLSALTSSDRMFFG
;
A
#
# COMPACT_ATOMS: atom_id res chain seq x y z
N MET A 1 -28.40 -22.02 -1.12
CA MET A 1 -29.55 -21.14 -0.85
C MET A 1 -29.34 -19.91 -1.71
N GLU A 2 -30.07 -19.85 -2.81
CA GLU A 2 -29.81 -19.06 -4.00
C GLU A 2 -30.75 -17.85 -4.03
N SER A 3 -30.23 -16.65 -4.28
CA SER A 3 -31.03 -15.45 -4.62
C SER A 3 -30.13 -14.35 -5.21
N PRO A 4 -30.66 -13.47 -6.08
CA PRO A 4 -30.27 -13.48 -7.49
C PRO A 4 -29.47 -12.24 -7.91
N ASN A 5 -28.72 -12.47 -8.99
CA ASN A 5 -27.87 -11.52 -9.69
C ASN A 5 -28.64 -10.28 -10.19
N SER A 6 -28.18 -9.09 -9.79
CA SER A 6 -28.56 -7.81 -10.39
C SER A 6 -27.88 -7.65 -11.76
N LEU A 7 -28.69 -7.59 -12.81
CA LEU A 7 -28.29 -7.35 -14.20
C LEU A 7 -27.79 -5.90 -14.42
N PRO A 8 -26.79 -5.65 -15.29
CA PRO A 8 -26.46 -4.31 -15.74
C PRO A 8 -27.48 -3.77 -16.75
N LYS A 9 -27.70 -2.46 -16.68
CA LYS A 9 -28.71 -1.66 -17.39
C LYS A 9 -28.41 -1.59 -18.89
N VAL A 10 -29.39 -2.00 -19.70
CA VAL A 10 -29.34 -1.94 -21.17
C VAL A 10 -29.33 -0.49 -21.66
N VAL A 11 -28.35 -0.18 -22.52
CA VAL A 11 -28.24 1.08 -23.27
C VAL A 11 -29.47 1.27 -24.17
N ASN A 12 -30.16 2.39 -24.01
CA ASN A 12 -31.36 2.71 -24.79
C ASN A 12 -30.94 3.29 -26.16
N LEU A 13 -30.87 2.43 -27.18
CA LEU A 13 -30.74 2.84 -28.57
C LEU A 13 -32.14 3.16 -29.11
N LYS A 14 -32.42 4.45 -29.40
CA LYS A 14 -33.63 4.89 -30.10
C LYS A 14 -33.74 4.15 -31.45
N PRO A 15 -34.84 3.43 -31.75
CA PRO A 15 -35.10 2.95 -33.09
C PRO A 15 -36.06 3.91 -33.80
N ASN A 16 -35.64 4.45 -34.95
CA ASN A 16 -36.56 5.13 -35.87
C ASN A 16 -36.35 4.57 -37.28
N LYS A 17 -37.26 3.67 -37.69
CA LYS A 17 -37.81 3.48 -39.05
C LYS A 17 -38.71 2.24 -39.08
N SER A 18 -39.85 2.35 -39.76
CA SER A 18 -40.86 1.30 -39.92
C SER A 18 -40.28 0.07 -40.60
N LYS A 19 -40.22 -1.06 -39.89
CA LYS A 19 -39.71 -2.34 -40.39
C LYS A 19 -40.76 -3.04 -41.25
N THR A 20 -40.37 -3.51 -42.43
CA THR A 20 -41.23 -4.35 -43.26
C THR A 20 -41.00 -5.82 -42.91
N LYS A 21 -42.01 -6.70 -43.12
CA LYS A 21 -41.93 -8.14 -42.82
C LYS A 21 -40.74 -8.87 -43.47
N LYS A 22 -40.16 -8.28 -44.52
CA LYS A 22 -38.96 -8.81 -45.20
C LYS A 22 -37.69 -8.60 -44.38
N ASP A 23 -37.62 -7.50 -43.63
CA ASP A 23 -36.47 -7.18 -42.77
C ASP A 23 -36.36 -8.18 -41.62
N ASP A 24 -37.50 -8.61 -41.06
CA ASP A 24 -37.55 -9.60 -39.98
C ASP A 24 -37.06 -10.99 -40.45
N ILE A 25 -37.46 -11.42 -41.65
CA ILE A 25 -37.03 -12.71 -42.23
C ILE A 25 -35.53 -12.69 -42.52
N LEU A 26 -35.01 -11.60 -43.08
CA LEU A 26 -33.58 -11.44 -43.34
C LEU A 26 -32.78 -11.47 -42.04
N THR A 27 -33.24 -10.78 -41.00
CA THR A 27 -32.56 -10.83 -39.69
C THR A 27 -32.56 -12.22 -39.07
N ALA A 28 -33.66 -12.97 -39.16
CA ALA A 28 -33.76 -14.34 -38.66
C ALA A 28 -32.80 -15.31 -39.37
N ILE A 29 -32.67 -15.19 -40.70
CA ILE A 29 -31.72 -16.01 -41.49
C ILE A 29 -30.27 -15.64 -41.14
N THR A 30 -29.96 -14.34 -41.00
CA THR A 30 -28.61 -13.91 -40.63
C THR A 30 -28.23 -14.35 -39.22
N SER A 31 -29.17 -14.39 -38.27
CA SER A 31 -28.92 -14.89 -36.91
C SER A 31 -28.76 -16.41 -36.83
N PHE A 32 -29.24 -17.16 -37.82
CA PHE A 32 -29.06 -18.61 -37.89
C PHE A 32 -27.72 -19.00 -38.51
N ILE A 33 -27.22 -18.20 -39.46
CA ILE A 33 -25.98 -18.47 -40.19
C ILE A 33 -24.75 -17.89 -39.45
N SER A 34 -24.91 -16.77 -38.77
CA SER A 34 -23.84 -16.17 -37.98
C SER A 34 -23.88 -16.72 -36.56
N PRO A 35 -22.87 -17.50 -36.13
CA PRO A 35 -22.81 -17.92 -34.74
C PRO A 35 -22.75 -16.69 -33.82
N PRO A 36 -23.36 -16.74 -32.63
CA PRO A 36 -23.23 -15.65 -31.67
C PRO A 36 -21.75 -15.40 -31.41
N GLN A 37 -21.38 -14.13 -31.20
CA GLN A 37 -20.00 -13.77 -30.88
C GLN A 37 -19.55 -14.58 -29.66
N TYR A 38 -18.53 -15.43 -29.87
CA TYR A 38 -18.00 -16.30 -28.82
C TYR A 38 -17.62 -15.43 -27.61
N PRO A 39 -17.95 -15.85 -26.37
CA PRO A 39 -17.62 -15.07 -25.20
C PRO A 39 -16.11 -14.80 -25.17
N ILE A 40 -15.73 -13.61 -24.70
CA ILE A 40 -14.31 -13.28 -24.50
C ILE A 40 -13.72 -14.40 -23.65
N PRO A 41 -12.59 -15.02 -24.06
CA PRO A 41 -11.98 -16.09 -23.27
C PRO A 41 -11.80 -15.60 -21.84
N ILE A 42 -12.43 -16.30 -20.90
CA ILE A 42 -12.19 -16.11 -19.48
C ILE A 42 -10.70 -16.36 -19.21
N ARG A 43 -10.10 -15.63 -18.26
CA ARG A 43 -8.70 -15.84 -17.90
C ARG A 43 -8.51 -17.31 -17.54
N THR A 44 -7.67 -18.00 -18.29
CA THR A 44 -7.43 -19.44 -18.20
C THR A 44 -6.53 -19.82 -17.03
N GLY A 45 -5.96 -18.83 -16.34
CA GLY A 45 -5.03 -19.03 -15.22
C GLY A 45 -3.64 -19.44 -15.68
N ASN A 46 -3.44 -19.62 -16.99
CA ASN A 46 -2.15 -19.88 -17.62
C ASN A 46 -1.51 -18.59 -18.16
N GLU A 47 -2.20 -17.45 -18.07
CA GLU A 47 -1.61 -16.17 -18.42
C GLU A 47 -0.59 -15.74 -17.36
N PRO A 48 0.54 -15.13 -17.74
CA PRO A 48 1.48 -14.60 -16.77
C PRO A 48 0.80 -13.53 -15.89
N PRO A 49 1.15 -13.44 -14.60
CA PRO A 49 0.60 -12.42 -13.73
C PRO A 49 1.01 -11.04 -14.23
N VAL A 50 0.02 -10.25 -14.65
CA VAL A 50 0.26 -8.88 -15.11
C VAL A 50 0.37 -8.00 -13.87
N ARG A 51 1.57 -7.53 -13.56
CA ARG A 51 1.80 -6.53 -12.51
C ARG A 51 1.27 -5.18 -13.00
N SER A 52 0.07 -4.79 -12.56
CA SER A 52 -0.42 -3.43 -12.74
C SER A 52 0.02 -2.55 -11.58
N GLN A 53 0.08 -1.23 -11.77
CA GLN A 53 0.44 -0.31 -10.67
C GLN A 53 -0.54 -0.39 -9.50
N SER A 54 -1.82 -0.63 -9.75
CA SER A 54 -2.81 -0.88 -8.70
C SER A 54 -2.43 -2.10 -7.85
N THR A 55 -1.95 -3.17 -8.48
CA THR A 55 -1.50 -4.37 -7.74
C THR A 55 -0.24 -4.12 -6.91
N ALA A 56 0.62 -3.18 -7.30
CA ALA A 56 1.83 -2.84 -6.53
C ALA A 56 1.50 -2.13 -5.20
N CYS A 57 0.48 -1.26 -5.18
CA CYS A 57 0.02 -0.61 -3.95
C CYS A 57 -0.69 -1.59 -3.01
N GLU A 58 -1.47 -2.53 -3.57
CA GLU A 58 -2.08 -3.62 -2.79
C GLU A 58 -1.01 -4.55 -2.20
N GLU A 59 0.03 -4.88 -2.96
CA GLU A 59 1.18 -5.66 -2.50
C GLU A 59 1.90 -4.93 -1.35
N ALA A 60 2.14 -3.62 -1.48
CA ALA A 60 2.73 -2.81 -0.41
C ALA A 60 1.87 -2.82 0.88
N GLY A 61 0.54 -2.70 0.75
CA GLY A 61 -0.37 -2.81 1.89
C GLY A 61 -0.31 -4.18 2.57
N LEU A 62 -0.20 -5.26 1.79
CA LEU A 62 -0.05 -6.62 2.32
C LEU A 62 1.30 -6.80 3.03
N MET A 63 2.39 -6.31 2.44
CA MET A 63 3.72 -6.36 3.05
C MET A 63 3.77 -5.59 4.37
N LEU A 64 3.09 -4.44 4.45
CA LEU A 64 2.96 -3.69 5.70
C LEU A 64 2.29 -4.53 6.81
N TYR A 65 1.16 -5.15 6.50
CA TYR A 65 0.44 -6.00 7.45
C TYR A 65 1.28 -7.22 7.91
N ILE A 66 1.98 -7.86 6.97
CA ILE A 66 2.92 -8.93 7.30
C ILE A 66 4.05 -8.41 8.21
N GLY A 67 4.59 -7.23 7.92
CA GLY A 67 5.61 -6.57 8.72
C GLY A 67 5.17 -6.34 10.16
N GLU A 68 3.94 -5.86 10.38
CA GLU A 68 3.34 -5.70 11.70
C GLU A 68 3.26 -7.03 12.48
N ILE A 69 2.78 -8.10 11.82
CA ILE A 69 2.68 -9.42 12.43
C ILE A 69 4.07 -9.95 12.80
N ILE A 70 5.05 -9.85 11.90
CA ILE A 70 6.41 -10.34 12.14
C ILE A 70 7.05 -9.54 13.29
N TYR A 71 6.83 -8.23 13.31
CA TYR A 71 7.34 -7.34 14.34
C TYR A 71 6.82 -7.71 15.73
N ALA A 72 5.53 -8.01 15.82
CA ALA A 72 4.86 -8.36 17.07
C ALA A 72 5.15 -9.79 17.54
N SER A 73 5.29 -10.74 16.62
CA SER A 73 5.31 -12.18 16.96
C SER A 73 6.69 -12.83 16.97
N SER A 74 7.55 -12.53 15.99
CA SER A 74 8.77 -13.31 15.73
C SER A 74 10.04 -12.50 15.92
N SER A 75 10.23 -11.47 15.09
CA SER A 75 11.45 -10.67 15.09
C SER A 75 11.14 -9.22 14.78
N ARG A 76 11.51 -8.34 15.72
CA ARG A 76 11.31 -6.90 15.58
C ARG A 76 12.12 -6.31 14.43
N GLU A 77 13.37 -6.72 14.27
CA GLU A 77 14.23 -6.20 13.20
C GLU A 77 13.75 -6.66 11.82
N ALA A 78 13.27 -7.90 11.71
CA ALA A 78 12.70 -8.41 10.46
C ALA A 78 11.37 -7.72 10.13
N GLY A 79 10.45 -7.58 11.09
CA GLY A 79 9.18 -6.88 10.85
C GLY A 79 9.39 -5.42 10.43
N LEU A 80 10.42 -4.78 11.00
CA LEU A 80 10.83 -3.44 10.61
C LEU A 80 11.34 -3.38 9.16
N SER A 81 12.20 -4.33 8.75
CA SER A 81 12.70 -4.36 7.37
C SER A 81 11.58 -4.59 6.36
N TRP A 82 10.64 -5.50 6.66
CA TRP A 82 9.44 -5.70 5.85
C TRP A 82 8.61 -4.43 5.70
N THR A 83 8.47 -3.66 6.78
CA THR A 83 7.73 -2.39 6.74
C THR A 83 8.46 -1.33 5.93
N ARG A 84 9.79 -1.26 6.01
CA ARG A 84 10.58 -0.35 5.17
C ARG A 84 10.38 -0.67 3.69
N ASP A 85 10.49 -1.95 3.33
CA ASP A 85 10.35 -2.39 1.94
C ASP A 85 8.90 -2.16 1.43
N ALA A 86 7.89 -2.27 2.31
CA ALA A 86 6.51 -1.90 2.01
C ALA A 86 6.35 -0.39 1.69
N VAL A 87 6.98 0.47 2.50
CA VAL A 87 7.00 1.93 2.27
C VAL A 87 7.73 2.26 0.97
N ASP A 88 8.86 1.61 0.69
CA ASP A 88 9.61 1.76 -0.57
C ASP A 88 8.73 1.41 -1.77
N GLN A 89 8.00 0.29 -1.70
CA GLN A 89 7.14 -0.14 -2.80
C GLN A 89 5.95 0.81 -3.02
N ALA A 90 5.33 1.31 -1.95
CA ALA A 90 4.25 2.29 -2.03
C ALA A 90 4.72 3.63 -2.62
N GLU A 91 5.91 4.11 -2.23
CA GLU A 91 6.52 5.32 -2.77
C GLU A 91 6.78 5.17 -4.28
N ILE A 92 7.40 4.07 -4.70
CA ILE A 92 7.67 3.80 -6.13
C ILE A 92 6.36 3.75 -6.93
N ALA A 93 5.33 3.09 -6.40
CA ALA A 93 4.05 3.00 -7.09
C ALA A 93 3.39 4.38 -7.29
N LEU A 94 3.44 5.26 -6.28
CA LEU A 94 2.93 6.63 -6.37
C LEU A 94 3.70 7.48 -7.38
N LEU A 95 5.03 7.39 -7.40
CA LEU A 95 5.84 8.13 -8.40
C LEU A 95 5.47 7.75 -9.83
N GLN A 96 5.19 6.47 -10.09
CA GLN A 96 4.78 6.04 -11.43
C GLN A 96 3.32 6.38 -11.78
N PHE A 97 2.47 6.69 -10.79
CA PHE A 97 1.14 7.24 -11.06
C PHE A 97 1.24 8.71 -11.51
N ASP A 98 2.10 9.50 -10.86
CA ASP A 98 2.33 10.91 -11.19
C ASP A 98 2.78 11.08 -12.65
N GLU A 99 3.78 10.30 -13.09
CA GLU A 99 4.27 10.28 -14.48
C GLU A 99 3.18 9.95 -15.52
N LYS A 100 2.22 9.08 -15.16
CA LYS A 100 1.14 8.67 -16.07
C LYS A 100 -0.05 9.61 -16.06
N GLN A 101 -0.27 10.34 -14.96
CA GLN A 101 -1.29 11.38 -14.91
C GLN A 101 -0.90 12.57 -15.79
N GLU A 102 0.37 12.97 -15.82
CA GLU A 102 0.89 13.96 -16.77
C GLU A 102 0.63 13.55 -18.22
N GLN A 103 0.83 12.26 -18.55
CA GLN A 103 0.57 11.72 -19.89
C GLN A 103 -0.93 11.60 -20.23
N LYS A 104 -1.80 11.30 -19.26
CA LYS A 104 -3.25 11.25 -19.46
C LYS A 104 -3.89 12.63 -19.56
N GLN A 105 -3.40 13.64 -18.85
CA GLN A 105 -3.90 15.01 -18.96
C GLN A 105 -3.65 15.61 -20.36
N LEU A 106 -2.62 15.14 -21.08
CA LEU A 106 -2.37 15.51 -22.47
C LEU A 106 -3.34 14.86 -23.49
N VAL A 107 -4.14 13.86 -23.08
CA VAL A 107 -4.98 13.05 -24.01
C VAL A 107 -6.46 12.93 -23.56
N ALA A 108 -6.84 13.33 -22.35
CA ALA A 108 -8.18 13.07 -21.84
C ALA A 108 -9.18 14.24 -22.05
N SER A 109 -10.08 14.06 -23.03
CA SER A 109 -11.41 14.70 -23.04
C SER A 109 -12.25 14.27 -21.82
N PRO A 110 -13.22 15.10 -21.38
CA PRO A 110 -13.92 14.91 -20.12
C PRO A 110 -14.93 13.76 -20.23
N SER A 111 -14.64 12.64 -19.57
CA SER A 111 -15.62 11.58 -19.36
C SER A 111 -16.02 11.52 -17.88
N HIS A 112 -17.33 11.49 -17.70
CA HIS A 112 -18.08 11.85 -16.51
C HIS A 112 -18.33 10.60 -15.63
N GLY A 113 -18.06 10.72 -14.32
CA GLY A 113 -18.87 10.12 -13.26
C GLY A 113 -18.68 8.63 -12.93
N MET A 114 -17.74 8.35 -12.03
CA MET A 114 -17.89 7.39 -10.91
C MET A 114 -16.74 7.65 -9.92
N GLN A 115 -17.03 8.08 -8.68
CA GLN A 115 -16.02 8.13 -7.61
C GLN A 115 -15.75 6.69 -7.15
N TYR A 116 -14.93 5.96 -7.90
CA TYR A 116 -14.19 4.84 -7.34
C TYR A 116 -13.03 5.46 -6.55
N GLN A 117 -12.83 5.03 -5.30
CA GLN A 117 -11.67 5.45 -4.50
C GLN A 117 -10.44 5.25 -5.38
N SER A 118 -9.73 6.32 -5.72
CA SER A 118 -8.70 6.21 -6.75
C SER A 118 -7.63 5.23 -6.27
N THR A 119 -7.08 4.41 -7.16
CA THR A 119 -5.99 3.48 -6.80
C THR A 119 -4.80 4.23 -6.20
N GLU A 120 -4.68 5.52 -6.52
CA GLU A 120 -3.76 6.47 -5.92
C GLU A 120 -4.09 6.75 -4.44
N GLU A 121 -5.33 7.13 -4.08
CA GLU A 121 -5.75 7.36 -2.68
C GLU A 121 -5.46 6.14 -1.79
N GLN A 122 -5.72 4.93 -2.29
CA GLN A 122 -5.41 3.71 -1.55
C GLN A 122 -3.90 3.56 -1.32
N CYS A 123 -3.09 3.90 -2.32
CA CYS A 123 -1.64 3.88 -2.21
C CYS A 123 -1.10 4.93 -1.24
N GLN A 124 -1.66 6.16 -1.28
CA GLN A 124 -1.38 7.22 -0.32
C GLN A 124 -1.73 6.77 1.10
N HIS A 125 -2.86 6.07 1.28
CA HIS A 125 -3.26 5.52 2.57
C HIS A 125 -2.26 4.46 3.07
N CYS A 126 -1.87 3.51 2.23
CA CYS A 126 -0.86 2.51 2.58
C CYS A 126 0.48 3.15 2.97
N LEU A 127 0.92 4.18 2.24
CA LEU A 127 2.15 4.90 2.53
C LEU A 127 2.08 5.67 3.88
N ARG A 128 0.96 6.36 4.14
CA ARG A 128 0.71 7.06 5.42
C ARG A 128 0.74 6.08 6.59
N SER A 129 0.01 4.98 6.46
CA SER A 129 -0.04 3.93 7.48
C SER A 129 1.32 3.27 7.68
N GLY A 130 2.07 3.03 6.59
CA GLY A 130 3.41 2.47 6.62
C GLY A 130 4.40 3.35 7.38
N LEU A 131 4.43 4.65 7.09
CA LEU A 131 5.29 5.61 7.81
C LEU A 131 4.92 5.71 9.30
N LYS A 132 3.63 5.69 9.63
CA LYS A 132 3.15 5.72 11.02
C LYS A 132 3.60 4.48 11.78
N ASN A 133 3.39 3.29 11.21
CA ASN A 133 3.82 2.04 11.80
C ASN A 133 5.33 1.98 11.96
N TRP A 134 6.07 2.36 10.91
CA TRP A 134 7.53 2.39 10.95
C TRP A 134 8.04 3.26 12.10
N ARG A 135 7.51 4.48 12.26
CA ARG A 135 7.84 5.36 13.37
C ARG A 135 7.55 4.73 14.73
N GLN A 136 6.39 4.08 14.89
CA GLN A 136 6.02 3.42 16.14
C GLN A 136 6.98 2.26 16.46
N MET A 137 7.34 1.46 15.46
CA MET A 137 8.29 0.36 15.63
C MET A 137 9.67 0.89 16.04
N ILE A 138 10.23 1.88 15.35
CA ILE A 138 11.53 2.49 15.72
C ILE A 138 11.50 3.02 17.14
N ARG A 139 10.48 3.81 17.52
CA ARG A 139 10.37 4.35 18.89
C ARG A 139 10.37 3.26 19.94
N SER A 140 9.65 2.16 19.69
CA SER A 140 9.64 1.03 20.63
C SER A 140 10.99 0.30 20.70
N LEU A 141 11.81 0.34 19.63
CA LEU A 141 13.18 -0.18 19.62
C LEU A 141 14.15 0.75 20.36
N VAL A 142 14.02 2.07 20.20
CA VAL A 142 14.80 3.07 20.97
C VAL A 142 14.55 2.88 22.46
N VAL A 143 13.28 2.83 22.89
CA VAL A 143 12.91 2.62 24.30
C VAL A 143 13.43 1.27 24.82
N LYS A 144 13.42 0.21 23.99
CA LYS A 144 13.99 -1.08 24.39
C LYS A 144 15.51 -0.99 24.54
N ALA A 145 16.19 -0.35 23.60
CA ALA A 145 17.64 -0.20 23.63
C ALA A 145 18.12 0.62 24.84
N GLU A 146 17.40 1.68 25.21
CA GLU A 146 17.65 2.46 26.42
C GLU A 146 17.49 1.61 27.69
N LYS A 147 16.40 0.83 27.79
CA LYS A 147 16.19 -0.08 28.92
C LYS A 147 17.27 -1.16 29.00
N ASP A 148 17.72 -1.69 27.87
CA ASP A 148 18.78 -2.69 27.83
C ASP A 148 20.15 -2.07 28.18
N GLU A 149 20.42 -0.83 27.75
CA GLU A 149 21.61 -0.06 28.16
C GLU A 149 21.66 0.10 29.68
N LEU A 150 20.60 0.62 30.30
CA LEU A 150 20.51 0.81 31.76
C LEU A 150 20.71 -0.49 32.54
N LYS A 151 20.02 -1.57 32.13
CA LYS A 151 20.21 -2.89 32.75
C LYS A 151 21.65 -3.37 32.64
N THR A 152 22.28 -3.21 31.47
CA THR A 152 23.68 -3.59 31.34
C THR A 152 24.61 -2.73 32.17
N MET A 153 24.33 -1.44 32.36
CA MET A 153 25.10 -0.58 33.27
C MET A 153 24.98 -1.01 34.73
N ASP A 154 23.78 -1.39 35.18
CA ASP A 154 23.54 -1.92 36.53
C ASP A 154 24.28 -3.25 36.76
N GLU A 155 24.26 -4.15 35.77
CA GLU A 155 24.94 -5.45 35.82
C GLU A 155 26.48 -5.34 35.73
N VAL A 156 27.04 -4.23 35.23
CA VAL A 156 28.51 -4.06 35.06
C VAL A 156 29.27 -4.15 36.38
N ASN A 157 28.64 -3.82 37.52
CA ASN A 157 29.25 -4.00 38.84
C ASN A 157 29.61 -5.47 39.16
N ASP A 158 28.94 -6.44 38.52
CA ASP A 158 29.19 -7.88 38.74
C ASP A 158 30.23 -8.47 37.76
N TYR A 159 30.69 -7.70 36.75
CA TYR A 159 31.64 -8.19 35.75
C TYR A 159 33.10 -7.77 36.06
N TRP A 160 33.84 -8.68 36.70
CA TRP A 160 35.20 -8.44 37.22
C TRP A 160 36.28 -8.07 36.18
N PHE A 161 36.18 -8.44 34.88
CA PHE A 161 37.32 -8.25 33.95
C PHE A 161 36.93 -7.72 32.57
N GLY A 162 37.06 -6.40 32.31
CA GLY A 162 37.20 -5.78 30.97
C GLY A 162 36.11 -5.99 29.91
N ARG A 163 35.16 -6.91 30.13
CA ARG A 163 34.04 -7.25 29.24
C ARG A 163 32.80 -6.40 29.53
N GLY A 164 32.63 -5.91 30.76
CA GLY A 164 31.55 -5.00 31.14
C GLY A 164 31.51 -3.74 30.27
N PRO A 165 32.61 -2.95 30.19
CA PRO A 165 32.66 -1.75 29.35
C PRO A 165 32.40 -2.00 27.86
N ARG A 166 32.82 -3.17 27.34
CA ARG A 166 32.58 -3.54 25.93
C ARG A 166 31.11 -3.81 25.65
N LYS A 167 30.41 -4.55 26.55
CA LYS A 167 28.97 -4.81 26.42
C LYS A 167 28.15 -3.53 26.49
N VAL A 168 28.50 -2.60 27.39
CA VAL A 168 27.82 -1.29 27.48
C VAL A 168 28.03 -0.49 26.19
N ALA A 169 29.25 -0.47 25.66
CA ALA A 169 29.53 0.21 24.39
C ALA A 169 28.76 -0.38 23.20
N GLU A 170 28.59 -1.71 23.15
CA GLU A 170 27.76 -2.39 22.14
C GLU A 170 26.29 -1.98 22.25
N LYS A 171 25.73 -1.93 23.46
CA LYS A 171 24.33 -1.51 23.70
C LYS A 171 24.11 -0.03 23.40
N GLN A 172 25.06 0.81 23.76
CA GLN A 172 25.04 2.22 23.41
C GLN A 172 25.11 2.43 21.89
N ALA A 173 25.94 1.66 21.18
CA ALA A 173 26.00 1.70 19.71
C ALA A 173 24.67 1.24 19.09
N GLN A 174 24.03 0.20 19.65
CA GLN A 174 22.72 -0.26 19.21
C GLN A 174 21.64 0.81 19.38
N ARG A 175 21.63 1.53 20.51
CA ARG A 175 20.72 2.66 20.72
C ARG A 175 20.93 3.77 19.69
N ARG A 176 22.18 4.20 19.48
CA ARG A 176 22.53 5.23 18.48
C ARG A 176 22.11 4.85 17.07
N ARG A 177 22.15 3.55 16.72
CA ARG A 177 21.63 3.06 15.43
C ARG A 177 20.14 3.34 15.28
N TRP A 178 19.33 3.02 16.29
CA TRP A 178 17.88 3.24 16.22
C TRP A 178 17.52 4.74 16.22
N GLU A 179 18.26 5.56 16.96
CA GLU A 179 18.13 7.02 16.90
C GLU A 179 18.47 7.57 15.50
N ALA A 180 19.51 7.03 14.85
CA ALA A 180 19.84 7.39 13.47
C ALA A 180 18.74 6.97 12.48
N GLU A 181 18.13 5.79 12.66
CA GLU A 181 17.00 5.38 11.85
C GLU A 181 15.76 6.27 12.06
N GLU A 182 15.51 6.77 13.27
CA GLU A 182 14.43 7.74 13.52
C GLU A 182 14.66 9.04 12.74
N MET A 183 15.89 9.57 12.75
CA MET A 183 16.23 10.76 11.97
C MET A 183 16.05 10.55 10.46
N ILE A 184 16.47 9.38 9.94
CA ILE A 184 16.29 9.01 8.53
C ILE A 184 14.81 8.95 8.17
N LEU A 185 13.98 8.39 9.05
CA LEU A 185 12.54 8.30 8.85
C LEU A 185 11.91 9.69 8.77
N ASP A 186 12.29 10.61 9.65
CA ASP A 186 11.72 11.95 9.68
C ASP A 186 12.10 12.76 8.43
N ASP A 187 13.36 12.67 7.98
CA ASP A 187 13.78 13.31 6.73
C ASP A 187 13.08 12.71 5.51
N ARG A 188 12.87 11.39 5.51
CA ARG A 188 12.12 10.71 4.47
C ARG A 188 10.64 11.13 4.47
N ALA A 189 10.01 11.22 5.64
CA ALA A 189 8.62 11.66 5.76
C ALA A 189 8.44 13.09 5.21
N LYS A 190 9.39 14.00 5.47
CA LYS A 190 9.39 15.35 4.88
C LYS A 190 9.53 15.33 3.36
N ARG A 191 10.39 14.46 2.81
CA ARG A 191 10.57 14.34 1.35
C ARG A 191 9.31 13.84 0.66
N ILE A 192 8.69 12.82 1.24
CA ILE A 192 7.54 12.11 0.68
C ILE A 192 6.22 12.87 0.92
N GLN A 193 6.24 13.92 1.74
CA GLN A 193 5.08 14.76 2.05
C GLN A 193 4.25 15.18 0.83
N ARG A 194 4.90 15.47 -0.30
CA ARG A 194 4.20 15.87 -1.54
C ARG A 194 3.34 14.75 -2.13
N LEU A 195 3.76 13.50 -1.98
CA LEU A 195 3.06 12.31 -2.49
C LEU A 195 1.87 11.93 -1.60
N ILE A 196 1.86 12.40 -0.36
CA ILE A 196 0.91 11.99 0.67
C ILE A 196 -0.33 12.91 0.68
N GLY A 197 -0.31 14.08 0.02
CA GLY A 197 -1.41 15.06 0.05
C GLY A 197 -1.57 15.80 1.39
N ASP A 198 -2.24 16.95 1.39
CA ASP A 198 -2.30 17.90 2.50
C ASP A 198 -2.84 17.32 3.83
N ASP A 199 -3.71 16.30 3.75
CA ASP A 199 -4.31 15.66 4.93
C ASP A 199 -3.38 14.68 5.67
N GLY A 200 -2.30 14.22 5.03
CA GLY A 200 -1.49 13.13 5.57
C GLY A 200 -0.38 13.56 6.53
N LEU A 201 0.02 14.84 6.53
CA LEU A 201 1.06 15.33 7.44
C LEU A 201 0.54 15.44 8.88
N SER A 202 -0.69 15.95 9.05
CA SER A 202 -1.36 16.08 10.35
C SER A 202 -1.47 14.73 11.07
N ALA A 203 -1.65 13.62 10.33
CA ALA A 203 -1.70 12.28 10.88
C ALA A 203 -0.33 11.72 11.33
N LEU A 204 0.77 12.25 10.78
CA LEU A 204 2.14 11.85 11.12
C LEU A 204 2.75 12.73 12.23
N THR A 205 2.36 14.01 12.30
CA THR A 205 2.85 15.00 13.27
C THR A 205 1.95 15.16 14.48
N SER A 206 0.68 14.73 14.43
CA SER A 206 -0.17 14.58 15.61
C SER A 206 0.33 13.40 16.44
N SER A 207 1.44 13.66 17.12
CA SER A 207 1.96 12.90 18.21
C SER A 207 0.93 12.98 19.33
N ASP A 208 -0.06 12.11 19.28
CA ASP A 208 -0.94 11.90 20.41
C ASP A 208 -0.07 11.38 21.55
N ARG A 209 0.25 12.29 22.49
CA ARG A 209 0.91 11.99 23.76
C ARG A 209 -0.08 11.18 24.57
N MET A 210 -0.23 9.91 24.23
CA MET A 210 -0.89 8.93 25.10
C MET A 210 0.03 8.72 26.31
N PHE A 211 -0.15 9.58 27.30
CA PHE A 211 0.23 9.36 28.68
C PHE A 211 -0.47 8.07 29.13
N PHE A 212 0.28 6.97 29.19
CA PHE A 212 -0.11 5.85 30.02
C PHE A 212 0.33 6.18 31.45
N GLY A 213 -0.65 6.61 32.26
CA GLY A 213 -0.54 6.63 33.71
C GLY A 213 -0.68 5.24 34.31
#